data_AF-A0A6A8MKZ5-F1
#
_entry.id   AF-A0A6A8MKZ5-F1
#
_cell.length_a   1.000
_cell.length_b   1.000
_cell.length_c   1.000
_cell.angle_alpha   90.00
_cell.angle_beta   90.00
_cell.angle_gamma   90.00
#
_symmetry.space_group_name_H-M   'P 1'
#
loop_
_entity.id
_entity.type
_entity.pdbx_description
1 polymer ?
#
loop_
_entity_poly.entity_id
_entity_poly.type
_entity_poly.pdbx_seq_one_letter_code
_entity_poly.pdbx_strand_id
1 'polypeptide(L)'
;TESASGKIGFINPKNNDISEFMPEKPLASPEALVFDDKGNLWIAEHTGTAITKFNPILETFERIPVPDKDALPYGMSFDKYGNIWILQHSIDKIAVYDPDNKNLIEIQIPTVTSFAQFSTSDNKDNVWFVEQQGNKLAMIKTTEIPISISQIPNTDSFQLKYAEIVSPLIAMGIIATSLFFVKSLKDKRRLNELIMSG
;
A
#
# COMPACT_ATOMS: atom_id res chain seq x y z
N THR A 1 13.83 -14.67 11.61
CA THR A 1 14.68 -13.64 10.98
C THR A 1 15.90 -13.45 11.84
N GLU A 2 17.10 -13.59 11.27
CA GLU A 2 18.31 -13.17 11.97
C GLU A 2 18.42 -11.65 11.79
N SER A 3 17.95 -10.89 12.78
CA SER A 3 17.86 -9.42 12.68
C SER A 3 19.23 -8.74 12.43
N ALA A 4 20.34 -9.41 12.77
CA ALA A 4 21.69 -8.87 12.61
C ALA A 4 22.30 -9.03 11.20
N SER A 5 21.82 -9.97 10.37
CA SER A 5 22.43 -10.23 9.05
C SER A 5 21.69 -9.56 7.88
N GLY A 6 20.47 -9.06 8.11
CA GLY A 6 19.67 -8.35 7.09
C GLY A 6 19.24 -9.24 5.92
N LYS A 7 19.12 -10.55 6.16
CA LYS A 7 18.78 -11.57 5.16
C LYS A 7 17.37 -12.14 5.36
N ILE A 8 16.84 -12.74 4.30
CA ILE A 8 15.64 -13.57 4.33
C ILE A 8 16.10 -15.03 4.35
N GLY A 9 15.65 -15.79 5.34
CA GLY A 9 15.82 -17.24 5.38
C GLY A 9 14.59 -17.94 4.79
N PHE A 10 14.81 -18.91 3.91
CA PHE A 10 13.80 -19.82 3.40
C PHE A 10 14.15 -21.24 3.84
N ILE A 11 13.17 -21.96 4.40
CA ILE A 11 13.32 -23.36 4.80
C ILE A 11 12.44 -24.19 3.87
N ASN A 12 13.04 -25.11 3.13
CA ASN A 12 12.30 -26.06 2.33
C ASN A 12 11.66 -27.12 3.25
N PRO A 13 10.32 -27.17 3.37
CA PRO A 13 9.67 -28.07 4.33
C PRO A 13 9.76 -29.55 3.96
N LYS A 14 10.20 -29.88 2.73
CA LYS A 14 10.30 -31.28 2.27
C LYS A 14 11.58 -31.95 2.75
N ASN A 15 12.68 -31.20 2.87
CA ASN A 15 14.01 -31.73 3.17
C ASN A 15 14.75 -30.94 4.27
N ASN A 16 14.15 -29.88 4.81
CA ASN A 16 14.72 -28.97 5.80
C ASN A 16 15.96 -28.20 5.34
N ASP A 17 16.20 -28.11 4.03
CA ASP A 17 17.28 -27.28 3.50
C ASP A 17 16.98 -25.80 3.73
N ILE A 18 18.01 -25.04 4.08
CA ILE A 18 17.93 -23.60 4.31
C ILE A 18 18.60 -22.87 3.14
N SER A 19 17.90 -21.89 2.58
CA SER A 19 18.44 -20.95 1.60
C SER A 19 18.33 -19.53 2.15
N GLU A 20 19.30 -18.67 1.83
CA GLU A 20 19.31 -17.28 2.27
C GLU A 20 19.33 -16.34 1.07
N PHE A 21 18.55 -15.28 1.16
CA PHE A 21 18.48 -14.22 0.16
C PHE A 21 18.78 -12.87 0.79
N MET A 22 19.52 -12.02 0.09
CA MET A 22 19.77 -10.65 0.54
C MET A 22 19.80 -9.66 -0.63
N PRO A 23 19.31 -8.43 -0.43
CA PRO A 23 19.59 -7.32 -1.33
C PRO A 23 21.07 -6.89 -1.26
N GLU A 24 21.53 -6.09 -2.23
CA GLU A 24 22.88 -5.50 -2.24
C GLU A 24 23.19 -4.71 -0.97
N LYS A 25 22.20 -3.94 -0.49
CA LYS A 25 22.23 -3.27 0.80
C LYS A 25 21.39 -4.08 1.79
N PRO A 26 21.98 -4.69 2.84
CA PRO A 26 21.25 -5.53 3.78
C PRO A 26 20.01 -4.84 4.37
N LEU A 27 18.96 -5.63 4.63
CA LEU A 27 17.74 -5.14 5.25
C LEU A 27 18.05 -4.57 6.64
N ALA A 28 17.61 -3.34 6.90
CA ALA A 28 17.87 -2.67 8.17
C ALA A 28 16.75 -2.92 9.19
N SER A 29 17.04 -3.80 10.17
CA SER A 29 16.11 -4.24 11.21
C SER A 29 14.76 -4.73 10.63
N PRO A 30 14.74 -5.85 9.89
CA PRO A 30 13.50 -6.40 9.33
C PRO A 30 12.62 -6.97 10.45
N GLU A 31 11.46 -6.35 10.70
CA GLU A 31 10.60 -6.67 11.85
C GLU A 31 9.32 -7.43 11.47
N ALA A 32 8.75 -7.17 10.30
CA ALA A 32 7.50 -7.79 9.86
C ALA A 32 7.58 -8.21 8.39
N LEU A 33 6.79 -9.24 8.05
CA LEU A 33 6.64 -9.70 6.69
C LEU A 33 5.19 -10.06 6.36
N VAL A 34 4.80 -9.90 5.10
CA VAL A 34 3.48 -10.29 4.58
C VAL A 34 3.60 -10.67 3.11
N PHE A 35 2.83 -11.66 2.66
CA PHE A 35 2.78 -12.04 1.25
C PHE A 35 1.65 -11.31 0.53
N ASP A 36 1.90 -10.86 -0.70
CA ASP A 36 0.83 -10.46 -1.62
C ASP A 36 0.21 -11.66 -2.36
N ASP A 37 -0.89 -11.42 -3.06
CA ASP A 37 -1.63 -12.41 -3.85
C ASP A 37 -0.83 -12.96 -5.04
N LYS A 38 0.21 -12.24 -5.47
CA LYS A 38 1.15 -12.62 -6.52
C LYS A 38 2.35 -13.43 -5.97
N GLY A 39 2.40 -13.68 -4.67
CA GLY A 39 3.46 -14.45 -4.00
C GLY A 39 4.76 -13.67 -3.76
N ASN A 40 4.76 -12.34 -3.89
CA ASN A 40 5.89 -11.53 -3.45
C ASN A 40 5.83 -11.35 -1.93
N LEU A 41 7.00 -11.30 -1.30
CA LEU A 41 7.16 -11.05 0.12
C LEU A 41 7.43 -9.56 0.35
N TRP A 42 6.65 -8.93 1.21
CA TRP A 42 6.82 -7.55 1.62
C TRP A 42 7.36 -7.51 3.04
N ILE A 43 8.34 -6.63 3.28
CA ILE A 43 9.14 -6.62 4.51
C ILE A 43 9.17 -5.19 5.05
N ALA A 44 8.88 -5.01 6.32
CA ALA A 44 9.04 -3.73 7.00
C ALA A 44 10.47 -3.62 7.53
N GLU A 45 11.24 -2.65 7.03
CA GLU A 45 12.55 -2.29 7.56
C GLU A 45 12.37 -1.18 8.60
N HIS A 46 12.51 -1.56 9.87
CA HIS A 46 12.20 -0.71 11.01
C HIS A 46 13.15 0.48 11.10
N THR A 47 14.46 0.24 11.25
CA THR A 47 15.47 1.32 11.24
C THR A 47 15.87 1.73 9.83
N GLY A 48 15.51 0.94 8.81
CA GLY A 48 15.66 1.31 7.42
C GLY A 48 14.63 2.32 6.91
N THR A 49 13.54 2.55 7.66
CA THR A 49 12.46 3.49 7.31
C THR A 49 11.94 3.24 5.89
N ALA A 50 11.65 1.97 5.60
CA ALA A 50 11.21 1.53 4.28
C ALA A 50 10.34 0.27 4.38
N ILE A 51 9.61 -0.01 3.30
CA ILE A 51 9.17 -1.36 2.99
C ILE A 51 10.01 -1.89 1.83
N THR A 52 10.31 -3.19 1.85
CA THR A 52 11.04 -3.87 0.79
C THR A 52 10.21 -5.02 0.24
N LYS A 53 9.98 -5.01 -1.07
CA LYS A 53 9.38 -6.10 -1.82
C LYS A 53 10.46 -7.06 -2.29
N PHE A 54 10.27 -8.33 -2.04
CA PHE A 54 11.10 -9.43 -2.54
C PHE A 54 10.27 -10.33 -3.46
N ASN A 55 10.73 -10.51 -4.69
CA ASN A 55 10.16 -11.47 -5.62
C ASN A 55 10.95 -12.78 -5.54
N PRO A 56 10.39 -13.88 -5.00
CA PRO A 56 11.13 -15.12 -4.81
C PRO A 56 11.40 -15.90 -6.10
N ILE A 57 10.72 -15.57 -7.20
CA ILE A 57 10.92 -16.24 -8.51
C ILE A 57 12.10 -15.62 -9.25
N LEU A 58 12.18 -14.28 -9.23
CA LEU A 58 13.22 -13.51 -9.90
C LEU A 58 14.42 -13.20 -8.99
N GLU A 59 14.29 -13.49 -7.69
CA GLU A 59 15.24 -13.14 -6.64
C GLU A 59 15.59 -11.65 -6.61
N THR A 60 14.61 -10.79 -6.93
CA THR A 60 14.78 -9.34 -6.98
C THR A 60 14.20 -8.64 -5.77
N PHE A 61 14.82 -7.52 -5.40
CA PHE A 61 14.41 -6.65 -4.30
C PHE A 61 14.08 -5.25 -4.81
N GLU A 62 12.94 -4.70 -4.39
CA GLU A 62 12.56 -3.30 -4.61
C GLU A 62 12.32 -2.65 -3.24
N ARG A 63 13.08 -1.59 -2.94
CA ARG A 63 13.01 -0.87 -1.67
C ARG A 63 12.24 0.42 -1.85
N ILE A 64 11.20 0.62 -1.05
CA ILE A 64 10.32 1.80 -1.08
C ILE A 64 10.48 2.54 0.26
N PRO A 65 11.15 3.70 0.29
CA PRO A 65 11.27 4.49 1.51
C PRO A 65 9.91 5.06 1.92
N VAL A 66 9.64 5.10 3.21
CA VAL A 66 8.52 5.88 3.73
C VAL A 66 8.93 7.37 3.85
N PRO A 67 8.00 8.33 3.74
CA PRO A 67 8.33 9.76 3.76
C PRO A 67 9.00 10.23 5.05
N ASP A 68 8.50 9.77 6.20
CA ASP A 68 9.00 10.20 7.50
C ASP A 68 10.16 9.32 8.00
N LYS A 69 11.32 9.92 8.21
CA LYS A 69 12.53 9.24 8.68
C LYS A 69 12.41 8.73 10.12
N ASP A 70 11.47 9.25 10.89
CA ASP A 70 11.25 8.85 12.27
C ASP A 70 10.11 7.83 12.36
N ALA A 71 9.60 7.31 11.23
CA ALA A 71 8.40 6.47 11.15
C ALA A 71 8.48 5.10 11.82
N LEU A 72 9.65 4.46 11.77
CA LEU A 72 9.87 3.10 12.26
C LEU A 72 8.77 2.11 11.80
N PRO A 73 8.68 1.78 10.49
CA PRO A 73 7.68 0.84 9.95
C PRO A 73 7.68 -0.50 10.70
N TYR A 74 6.49 -1.04 10.97
CA TYR A 74 6.33 -2.31 11.69
C TYR A 74 5.25 -3.19 11.05
N GLY A 75 4.09 -3.37 11.69
CA GLY A 75 3.02 -4.23 11.19
C GLY A 75 2.48 -3.77 9.83
N MET A 76 2.24 -4.74 8.96
CA MET A 76 1.69 -4.53 7.63
C MET A 76 0.50 -5.43 7.36
N SER A 77 -0.46 -4.94 6.59
CA SER A 77 -1.58 -5.72 6.08
C SER A 77 -2.00 -5.24 4.70
N PHE A 78 -2.57 -6.16 3.90
CA PHE A 78 -3.16 -5.83 2.62
C PHE A 78 -4.65 -5.56 2.77
N ASP A 79 -5.16 -4.56 2.05
CA ASP A 79 -6.59 -4.49 1.72
C ASP A 79 -6.92 -5.29 0.44
N LYS A 80 -8.21 -5.42 0.11
CA LYS A 80 -8.63 -6.17 -1.08
C LYS A 80 -8.21 -5.57 -2.42
N TYR A 81 -7.78 -4.31 -2.42
CA TYR A 81 -7.33 -3.62 -3.62
C TYR A 81 -5.83 -3.83 -3.85
N GLY A 82 -5.16 -4.54 -2.93
CA GLY A 82 -3.73 -4.76 -2.99
C GLY A 82 -2.89 -3.61 -2.41
N ASN A 83 -3.52 -2.64 -1.73
CA ASN A 83 -2.73 -1.60 -1.04
C ASN A 83 -2.16 -2.16 0.26
N ILE A 84 -0.96 -1.68 0.61
CA ILE A 84 -0.25 -2.08 1.80
C ILE A 84 -0.44 -1.00 2.86
N TRP A 85 -1.05 -1.37 3.97
CA TRP A 85 -1.21 -0.54 5.15
C TRP A 85 -0.07 -0.82 6.12
N ILE A 86 0.71 0.21 6.44
CA ILE A 86 1.98 0.10 7.18
C ILE A 86 1.89 0.95 8.43
N LEU A 87 2.02 0.34 9.60
CA LEU A 87 1.97 1.06 10.87
C LEU A 87 3.33 1.71 11.18
N GLN A 88 3.31 2.99 11.58
CA GLN A 88 4.49 3.81 11.90
C GLN A 88 4.41 4.28 13.37
N HIS A 89 4.80 3.41 14.31
CA HIS A 89 4.44 3.51 15.73
C HIS A 89 5.11 4.65 16.51
N SER A 90 6.18 5.25 16.01
CA SER A 90 6.89 6.35 16.68
C SER A 90 6.35 7.73 16.32
N ILE A 91 5.51 7.83 15.30
CA ILE A 91 4.97 9.11 14.80
C ILE A 91 3.45 9.15 14.75
N ASP A 92 2.77 8.14 15.30
CA ASP A 92 1.31 8.01 15.29
C ASP A 92 0.70 8.12 13.90
N LYS A 93 1.36 7.54 12.89
CA LYS A 93 0.86 7.52 11.52
C LYS A 93 0.72 6.11 10.97
N ILE A 94 0.01 6.03 9.86
CA ILE A 94 -0.11 4.87 9.01
C ILE A 94 0.26 5.31 7.60
N ALA A 95 1.15 4.57 6.95
CA ALA A 95 1.40 4.74 5.52
C ALA A 95 0.52 3.78 4.72
N VAL A 96 0.09 4.22 3.53
CA VAL A 96 -0.63 3.39 2.56
C VAL A 96 0.13 3.44 1.26
N TYR A 97 0.56 2.27 0.79
CA TYR A 97 1.27 2.12 -0.47
C TYR A 97 0.42 1.38 -1.50
N ASP A 98 0.21 2.02 -2.65
CA ASP A 98 -0.39 1.44 -3.84
C ASP A 98 0.75 0.94 -4.76
N PRO A 99 0.97 -0.39 -4.87
CA PRO A 99 2.05 -0.95 -5.66
C PRO A 99 1.83 -0.81 -7.18
N ASP A 100 0.60 -0.65 -7.65
CA ASP A 100 0.29 -0.54 -9.07
C ASP A 100 0.56 0.89 -9.58
N ASN A 101 0.23 1.90 -8.77
CA ASN A 101 0.47 3.31 -9.10
C ASN A 101 1.79 3.87 -8.51
N LYS A 102 2.51 3.07 -7.71
CA LYS A 102 3.72 3.48 -6.97
C LYS A 102 3.51 4.73 -6.12
N ASN A 103 2.32 4.86 -5.52
CA ASN A 103 1.96 6.00 -4.69
C ASN A 103 2.01 5.62 -3.21
N LEU A 104 2.64 6.45 -2.39
CA LEU A 104 2.70 6.29 -0.94
C LEU A 104 2.20 7.56 -0.28
N ILE A 105 1.21 7.42 0.60
CA ILE A 105 0.73 8.51 1.43
C ILE A 105 0.82 8.15 2.91
N GLU A 106 0.92 9.16 3.77
CA GLU A 106 0.85 8.99 5.22
C GLU A 106 -0.43 9.61 5.77
N ILE A 107 -0.98 8.96 6.79
CA ILE A 107 -2.24 9.33 7.42
C ILE A 107 -2.04 9.38 8.93
N GLN A 108 -2.48 10.46 9.55
CA GLN A 108 -2.41 10.64 11.00
C GLN A 108 -3.41 9.73 11.72
N ILE A 109 -2.95 9.00 12.72
CA ILE A 109 -3.81 8.37 13.74
C ILE A 109 -4.25 9.49 14.70
N PRO A 110 -5.56 9.69 14.94
CA PRO A 110 -6.04 10.75 15.83
C PRO A 110 -5.58 10.62 17.28
N THR A 111 -5.38 9.38 17.75
CA THR A 111 -4.81 9.12 19.07
C THR A 111 -3.32 9.44 19.06
N VAL A 112 -2.93 10.45 19.83
CA VAL A 112 -1.53 10.73 20.14
C VAL A 112 -0.98 9.61 21.02
N THR A 113 0.28 9.22 20.82
CA THR A 113 0.93 8.09 21.48
C THR A 113 0.12 6.80 21.35
N SER A 114 -0.34 6.50 20.14
CA SER A 114 -1.08 5.28 19.81
C SER A 114 -0.21 4.02 19.96
N PHE A 115 1.07 4.12 19.57
CA PHE A 115 2.02 3.02 19.48
C PHE A 115 1.44 1.81 18.74
N ALA A 116 0.89 2.03 17.54
CA ALA A 116 0.27 0.98 16.75
C ALA A 116 1.32 0.10 16.06
N GLN A 117 1.41 -1.18 16.43
CA GLN A 117 2.41 -2.11 15.85
C GLN A 117 1.81 -3.30 15.11
N PHE A 118 0.58 -3.72 15.42
CA PHE A 118 -0.01 -4.92 14.83
C PHE A 118 -1.31 -4.59 14.10
N SER A 119 -1.44 -5.11 12.88
CA SER A 119 -2.62 -4.95 12.03
C SER A 119 -3.03 -6.25 11.36
N THR A 120 -4.28 -6.31 10.92
CA THR A 120 -4.84 -7.38 10.09
C THR A 120 -5.98 -6.83 9.24
N SER A 121 -6.36 -7.55 8.19
CA SER A 121 -7.54 -7.23 7.38
C SER A 121 -8.64 -8.27 7.55
N ASP A 122 -9.89 -7.84 7.46
CA ASP A 122 -11.06 -8.72 7.49
C ASP A 122 -11.62 -9.00 6.08
N ASN A 123 -12.59 -9.90 6.01
CA ASN A 123 -13.27 -10.27 4.75
C ASN A 123 -14.26 -9.21 4.24
N LYS A 124 -14.35 -8.05 4.91
CA LYS A 124 -15.16 -6.89 4.54
C LYS A 124 -14.27 -5.70 4.18
N ASP A 125 -13.00 -5.95 3.88
CA ASP A 125 -12.03 -4.98 3.41
C ASP A 125 -11.66 -3.91 4.44
N ASN A 126 -11.91 -4.17 5.73
CA ASN A 126 -11.48 -3.28 6.79
C ASN A 126 -10.10 -3.68 7.27
N VAL A 127 -9.27 -2.68 7.55
CA VAL A 127 -7.99 -2.86 8.21
C VAL A 127 -8.18 -2.56 9.69
N TRP A 128 -7.82 -3.51 10.53
CA TRP A 128 -7.89 -3.43 11.98
C TRP A 128 -6.48 -3.31 12.54
N PHE A 129 -6.29 -2.46 13.55
CA PHE A 129 -5.03 -2.36 14.26
C PHE A 129 -5.25 -2.01 15.73
N VAL A 130 -4.27 -2.36 16.56
CA VAL A 130 -4.30 -2.09 18.01
C VAL A 130 -3.46 -0.88 18.34
N GLU A 131 -4.02 0.05 19.11
CA GLU A 131 -3.30 1.19 19.69
C GLU A 131 -2.85 0.78 21.10
N GLN A 132 -1.65 0.21 21.21
CA GLN A 132 -1.18 -0.41 22.46
C GLN A 132 -1.14 0.57 23.63
N GLN A 133 -0.71 1.80 23.41
CA GLN A 133 -0.66 2.83 24.44
C GLN A 133 -2.00 3.59 24.57
N GLY A 134 -2.76 3.66 23.48
CA GLY A 134 -4.11 4.22 23.47
C GLY A 134 -5.17 3.37 24.17
N ASN A 135 -4.89 2.08 24.39
CA ASN A 135 -5.84 1.05 24.87
C ASN A 135 -7.10 0.95 23.98
N LYS A 136 -6.93 1.04 22.66
CA LYS A 136 -8.03 1.00 21.69
C LYS A 136 -7.80 -0.05 20.61
N LEU A 137 -8.91 -0.52 20.04
CA LEU A 137 -8.94 -1.20 18.76
C LEU A 137 -9.45 -0.20 17.73
N ALA A 138 -8.68 0.00 16.66
CA ALA A 138 -9.01 0.90 15.58
C ALA A 138 -9.36 0.13 14.31
N MET A 139 -10.22 0.72 13.49
CA MET A 139 -10.67 0.16 12.23
C MET A 139 -10.65 1.24 11.16
N ILE A 140 -10.09 0.90 10.00
CA ILE A 140 -10.15 1.70 8.79
C ILE A 140 -11.06 1.00 7.82
N LYS A 141 -12.09 1.72 7.36
CA LYS A 141 -13.03 1.22 6.36
C LYS A 141 -12.56 1.60 4.97
N THR A 142 -12.26 0.60 4.14
CA THR A 142 -11.75 0.84 2.79
C THR A 142 -12.90 0.83 1.79
N THR A 143 -13.44 2.01 1.43
CA THR A 143 -14.58 2.12 0.50
C THR A 143 -14.15 2.52 -0.91
N GLU A 144 -14.69 1.82 -1.92
CA GLU A 144 -14.58 2.16 -3.35
C GLU A 144 -15.37 3.43 -3.76
N ILE A 145 -16.40 3.80 -3.01
CA ILE A 145 -17.41 4.77 -3.44
C ILE A 145 -16.92 6.21 -3.22
N PRO A 146 -16.92 7.10 -4.24
CA PRO A 146 -16.71 8.52 -4.03
C PRO A 146 -17.91 9.09 -3.24
N ILE A 147 -17.71 9.34 -1.95
CA ILE A 147 -18.74 9.97 -1.10
C ILE A 147 -18.83 11.44 -1.48
N SER A 148 -19.97 11.86 -2.04
CA SER A 148 -20.30 13.27 -2.21
C SER A 148 -20.55 13.89 -0.83
N ILE A 149 -19.86 14.98 -0.51
CA ILE A 149 -19.61 15.50 0.84
C ILE A 149 -20.88 16.08 1.52
N SER A 150 -22.05 15.99 0.90
CA SER A 150 -23.26 16.72 1.34
C SER A 150 -24.12 16.04 2.41
N GLN A 151 -23.77 14.84 2.92
CA GLN A 151 -24.65 14.11 3.86
C GLN A 151 -23.91 13.29 4.93
N ILE A 152 -23.10 13.90 5.80
CA ILE A 152 -22.59 13.21 7.00
C ILE A 152 -23.30 13.73 8.25
N PRO A 153 -24.13 12.93 8.93
CA PRO A 153 -24.47 13.15 10.32
C PRO A 153 -23.27 12.75 11.20
N ASN A 154 -22.91 13.62 12.15
CA ASN A 154 -21.85 13.40 13.13
C ASN A 154 -21.96 12.02 13.81
N THR A 155 -20.99 11.16 13.57
CA THR A 155 -20.70 10.00 14.41
C THR A 155 -19.18 9.84 14.51
N ASP A 156 -18.70 9.63 15.74
CA ASP A 156 -17.28 9.54 16.14
C ASP A 156 -16.57 8.28 15.58
N SER A 157 -16.51 8.15 14.27
CA SER A 157 -15.63 7.23 13.55
C SER A 157 -14.69 8.05 12.68
N PHE A 158 -13.38 7.86 12.85
CA PHE A 158 -12.41 8.44 11.94
C PHE A 158 -12.56 7.76 10.57
N GLN A 159 -13.12 8.49 9.60
CA GLN A 159 -13.38 8.03 8.24
C GLN A 159 -12.39 8.71 7.31
N LEU A 160 -11.45 7.94 6.75
CA LEU A 160 -10.56 8.43 5.70
C LEU A 160 -11.24 8.25 4.35
N LYS A 161 -11.41 9.33 3.59
CA LYS A 161 -12.09 9.27 2.30
C LYS A 161 -11.12 8.84 1.22
N TYR A 162 -11.36 7.68 0.62
CA TYR A 162 -10.62 7.20 -0.56
C TYR A 162 -10.56 8.25 -1.69
N ALA A 163 -11.63 9.03 -1.89
CA ALA A 163 -11.65 10.12 -2.86
C ALA A 163 -10.63 11.25 -2.56
N GLU A 164 -10.28 11.51 -1.31
CA GLU A 164 -9.28 12.56 -0.98
C GLU A 164 -7.84 12.10 -1.33
N ILE A 165 -7.63 10.80 -1.53
CA ILE A 165 -6.35 10.17 -1.83
C ILE A 165 -6.20 9.89 -3.33
N VAL A 166 -7.29 9.51 -4.01
CA VAL A 166 -7.25 8.95 -5.38
C VAL A 166 -8.03 9.80 -6.42
N SER A 167 -8.83 10.79 -5.99
CA SER A 167 -9.68 11.57 -6.93
C SER A 167 -8.93 12.36 -8.00
N PRO A 168 -7.74 12.97 -7.78
CA PRO A 168 -7.06 13.68 -8.85
C PRO A 168 -6.60 12.71 -9.95
N LEU A 169 -6.12 11.52 -9.59
CA LEU A 169 -5.59 10.55 -10.55
C LEU A 169 -6.69 9.81 -11.34
N ILE A 170 -7.77 9.37 -10.70
CA ILE A 170 -8.89 8.73 -11.41
C ILE A 170 -9.57 9.74 -12.34
N ALA A 171 -9.76 10.99 -11.90
CA ALA A 171 -10.30 12.04 -12.76
C ALA A 171 -9.38 12.31 -13.96
N MET A 172 -8.06 12.39 -13.76
CA MET A 172 -7.10 12.53 -14.86
C MET A 172 -7.13 11.34 -15.83
N GLY A 173 -7.24 10.11 -15.32
CA GLY A 173 -7.36 8.90 -16.14
C GLY A 173 -8.62 8.92 -17.01
N ILE A 174 -9.79 9.21 -16.42
CA ILE A 174 -11.07 9.30 -17.14
C ILE A 174 -11.03 10.43 -18.19
N ILE A 175 -10.45 11.59 -17.86
CA ILE A 175 -10.27 12.70 -18.80
C ILE A 175 -9.34 12.29 -19.96
N ALA A 176 -8.22 11.62 -19.67
CA ALA A 176 -7.30 11.16 -20.71
C ALA A 176 -7.98 10.13 -21.63
N THR A 177 -8.63 9.09 -21.08
CA THR A 177 -9.33 8.07 -21.87
C THR A 177 -10.44 8.66 -22.72
N SER A 178 -11.22 9.61 -22.18
CA SER A 178 -12.28 10.28 -22.95
C SER A 178 -11.72 11.16 -24.06
N LEU A 179 -10.61 11.87 -23.85
CA LEU A 179 -9.92 12.63 -24.90
C LEU A 179 -9.37 11.73 -26.01
N PHE A 180 -8.77 10.59 -25.65
CA PHE A 180 -8.30 9.60 -26.64
C PHE A 180 -9.45 8.99 -27.44
N PHE A 181 -10.57 8.67 -26.79
CA PHE A 181 -11.75 8.14 -27.47
C PHE A 181 -12.37 9.18 -28.43
N VAL A 182 -12.52 10.44 -28.01
CA VAL A 182 -13.02 11.52 -28.87
C VAL A 182 -12.09 11.76 -30.06
N LYS A 183 -10.77 11.77 -29.83
CA LYS A 183 -9.78 11.90 -30.90
C LYS A 183 -9.88 10.72 -31.88
N SER A 184 -9.98 9.49 -31.39
CA SER A 184 -10.14 8.29 -32.22
C SER A 184 -11.40 8.35 -33.10
N LEU A 185 -12.54 8.80 -32.55
CA LEU A 185 -13.76 8.99 -33.32
C LEU A 185 -13.62 10.07 -34.40
N LYS A 186 -12.95 11.19 -34.08
CA LYS A 186 -12.70 12.28 -35.04
C LYS A 186 -11.77 11.84 -36.16
N ASP A 187 -10.71 11.13 -35.82
CA ASP A 187 -9.75 10.58 -36.80
C ASP A 187 -10.43 9.55 -37.70
N LYS A 188 -11.29 8.67 -37.16
CA LYS A 188 -12.08 7.73 -37.94
C LYS A 188 -13.03 8.42 -38.92
N ARG A 189 -13.72 9.49 -38.49
CA ARG A 189 -14.60 10.28 -39.37
C ARG A 189 -13.82 10.93 -40.50
N ARG A 190 -12.69 11.56 -40.19
CA ARG A 190 -11.80 12.17 -41.19
C ARG A 190 -11.28 11.14 -42.20
N LEU A 191 -10.91 9.95 -41.74
CA LEU A 191 -10.47 8.86 -42.62
C LEU A 191 -11.58 8.43 -43.58
N ASN A 192 -12.81 8.28 -43.08
CA ASN A 192 -13.96 7.93 -43.90
C ASN A 192 -14.28 9.02 -44.94
N GLU A 193 -14.18 10.29 -44.58
CA GLU A 193 -14.37 11.41 -45.53
C GLU A 193 -13.34 11.36 -46.67
N LEU A 194 -12.05 11.12 -46.36
CA LEU A 194 -10.98 11.01 -47.36
C LEU A 194 -11.20 9.83 -48.30
N ILE A 195 -11.68 8.69 -47.81
CA ILE A 195 -11.98 7.49 -48.60
C ILE A 195 -13.19 7.72 -49.52
N MET A 196 -14.18 8.51 -49.08
CA MET A 196 -15.39 8.80 -49.87
C MET A 196 -15.20 9.94 -50.88
N SER A 197 -14.15 10.74 -50.73
CA SER A 197 -13.83 11.89 -51.60
C SER A 197 -12.76 11.62 -52.67
N GLY A 198 -12.19 10.41 -52.71
CA GLY A 198 -11.19 9.97 -53.70
C GLY A 198 -11.76 8.91 -54.63
#